data_AF-A0A3D5YSA2-F1
#
_entry.id   AF-A0A3D5YSA2-F1
#
_cell.length_a   1.000
_cell.length_b   1.000
_cell.length_c   1.000
_cell.angle_alpha   90.00
_cell.angle_beta   90.00
_cell.angle_gamma   90.00
#
_symmetry.space_group_name_H-M   'P 1'
#
loop_
_entity.id
_entity.type
_entity.pdbx_description
1 polymer ?
#
loop_
_entity_poly.entity_id
_entity_poly.type
_entity_poly.pdbx_seq_one_letter_code
_entity_poly.pdbx_strand_id
1 'polypeptide(L)' 'SHYRGQKQVWYLLKFVGHDHHINVRSFIEQEFDAWRWISFWEPIDQVVKFKQDVYRKALNFLARYVGN' A
#
# COMPACT_ATOMS: atom_id res chain seq x y z
N SER A 1 15.61 -21.85 -2.03
CA SER A 1 14.59 -20.78 -1.88
C SER A 1 15.21 -19.65 -1.08
N HIS A 2 15.60 -18.55 -1.72
CA HIS A 2 16.35 -17.43 -1.10
C HIS A 2 15.44 -16.33 -0.52
N TYR A 3 14.15 -16.62 -0.31
CA TYR A 3 13.20 -15.66 0.25
C TYR A 3 12.80 -16.12 1.64
N ARG A 4 13.41 -15.50 2.67
CA ARG A 4 12.86 -15.55 4.03
C ARG A 4 11.68 -14.59 4.03
N GLY A 5 10.45 -15.13 4.15
CA GLY A 5 9.23 -14.32 4.12
C GLY A 5 9.23 -13.20 5.18
N GLN A 6 8.28 -12.29 5.08
CA GLN A 6 8.16 -11.15 6.00
C GLN A 6 6.90 -11.27 6.86
N LYS A 7 7.03 -11.02 8.17
CA LYS A 7 5.88 -10.80 9.06
C LYS A 7 5.48 -9.33 8.93
N GLN A 8 4.23 -9.07 8.58
CA GLN A 8 3.74 -7.71 8.26
C GLN A 8 2.55 -7.34 9.15
N VAL A 9 2.50 -6.08 9.58
CA VAL A 9 1.35 -5.44 10.23
C VAL A 9 0.88 -4.32 9.31
N TRP A 10 -0.42 -4.23 9.06
CA TRP A 10 -1.02 -3.29 8.12
C TRP A 10 -1.81 -2.20 8.83
N TYR A 11 -1.67 -0.96 8.37
CA TYR A 11 -2.38 0.22 8.88
C TYR A 11 -3.20 0.86 7.76
N LEU A 12 -4.41 1.34 8.08
CA LEU A 12 -5.21 2.18 7.19
C LEU A 12 -5.10 3.63 7.68
N LEU A 13 -4.74 4.53 6.78
CA LEU A 13 -4.55 5.95 7.09
C LEU A 13 -5.47 6.80 6.21
N LYS A 14 -6.11 7.80 6.82
CA LYS A 14 -6.80 8.87 6.08
C LYS A 14 -5.81 10.02 5.89
N PHE A 15 -5.49 10.31 4.64
CA PHE A 15 -4.65 11.46 4.32
C PHE A 15 -5.45 12.75 4.51
N VAL A 16 -4.95 13.66 5.35
CA VAL A 16 -5.59 14.94 5.71
C VAL A 16 -4.85 16.16 5.12
N GLY A 17 -3.80 15.93 4.35
CA GLY A 17 -3.00 16.97 3.71
C GLY A 17 -3.40 17.22 2.25
N HIS A 18 -2.58 18.02 1.58
CA HIS A 18 -2.67 18.21 0.13
C HIS A 18 -1.75 17.22 -0.58
N ASP A 19 -2.11 16.83 -1.81
CA ASP A 19 -1.33 15.87 -2.61
C ASP A 19 0.15 16.27 -2.76
N HIS A 20 0.46 17.58 -2.85
CA HIS A 20 1.83 18.08 -2.94
C HIS A 20 2.67 17.88 -1.66
N HIS A 21 2.05 17.52 -0.54
CA HIS A 21 2.78 17.12 0.66
C HIS A 21 3.35 15.69 0.55
N ILE A 22 2.91 14.86 -0.40
CA ILE A 22 3.48 13.53 -0.64
C ILE A 22 4.74 13.69 -1.50
N ASN A 23 5.90 13.64 -0.84
CA ASN A 23 7.21 13.70 -1.51
C ASN A 23 7.92 12.34 -1.42
N VAL A 24 7.94 11.59 -2.53
CA VAL A 24 8.64 10.29 -2.62
C VAL A 24 10.14 10.42 -2.93
N ARG A 25 10.64 11.64 -3.14
CA ARG A 25 12.03 11.93 -3.54
C ARG A 25 12.86 12.59 -2.44
N SER A 26 12.37 12.60 -1.20
CA SER A 26 13.04 13.27 -0.08
C SER A 26 14.34 12.59 0.39
N PHE A 27 14.60 11.36 -0.04
CA PHE A 27 15.77 10.57 0.37
C PHE A 27 16.68 10.23 -0.81
N ILE A 28 17.96 9.96 -0.51
CA ILE A 28 18.98 9.56 -1.50
C ILE A 28 18.62 8.20 -2.11
N GLU A 29 18.23 7.24 -1.28
CA GLU A 29 17.71 5.94 -1.71
C GLU A 29 16.18 6.01 -1.75
N GLN A 30 15.63 6.09 -2.96
CA GLN A 30 14.19 6.23 -3.19
C GLN A 30 13.56 4.84 -3.34
N GLU A 31 12.58 4.52 -2.49
CA GLU A 31 11.78 3.28 -2.65
C GLU A 31 10.76 3.42 -3.80
N PHE A 32 10.31 4.65 -4.08
CA PHE A 32 9.25 4.93 -5.05
C PHE A 32 9.66 6.04 -6.03
N ASP A 33 9.42 5.80 -7.33
CA ASP A 33 9.69 6.78 -8.39
C ASP A 33 8.57 7.83 -8.54
N ALA A 34 7.31 7.38 -8.34
CA ALA A 34 6.09 8.15 -8.51
C ALA A 34 4.94 7.54 -7.67
N TRP A 35 3.86 8.29 -7.51
CA TRP A 35 2.66 7.82 -6.82
C TRP A 35 1.40 8.34 -7.53
N ARG A 36 0.28 7.64 -7.32
CA ARG A 36 -1.07 8.07 -7.73
C ARG A 36 -2.09 7.49 -6.77
N TRP A 37 -3.21 8.18 -6.59
CA TRP A 37 -4.38 7.58 -5.93
C TRP A 37 -5.00 6.50 -6.83
N ILE A 38 -5.41 5.39 -6.22
CA ILE A 38 -6.08 4.28 -6.88
C ILE A 38 -7.30 3.85 -6.07
N SER A 39 -8.23 3.14 -6.73
CA SER A 39 -9.40 2.62 -6.03
C SER A 39 -8.98 1.59 -4.98
N PHE A 40 -9.68 1.50 -3.86
CA PHE A 40 -9.27 0.69 -2.69
C PHE A 40 -8.95 -0.78 -3.01
N TRP A 41 -9.65 -1.39 -3.97
CA TRP A 41 -9.48 -2.79 -4.37
C TRP A 41 -8.51 -3.00 -5.54
N GLU A 42 -8.19 -1.95 -6.29
CA GLU A 42 -7.29 -1.98 -7.46
C GLU A 42 -5.87 -2.51 -7.18
N PRO A 43 -5.25 -2.30 -5.98
CA PRO A 43 -3.91 -2.81 -5.72
C PRO A 43 -3.78 -4.33 -5.85
N ILE A 44 -4.86 -5.11 -5.65
CA ILE A 44 -4.82 -6.58 -5.68
C ILE A 44 -4.40 -7.08 -7.06
N ASP A 45 -4.84 -6.41 -8.13
CA ASP A 45 -4.59 -6.85 -9.51
C ASP A 45 -3.24 -6.33 -10.04
N GLN A 46 -2.71 -5.26 -9.45
CA GLN A 46 -1.45 -4.63 -9.90
C GLN A 46 -0.22 -5.09 -9.12
N VAL A 47 -0.41 -5.59 -7.90
CA VAL A 47 0.72 -6.05 -7.09
C VAL A 47 1.32 -7.34 -7.66
N VAL A 48 2.64 -7.51 -7.47
CA VAL A 48 3.35 -8.74 -7.80
C VAL A 48 2.67 -9.98 -7.22
N LYS A 49 2.59 -11.05 -8.02
CA LYS A 49 1.75 -12.25 -7.76
C LYS A 49 1.87 -12.80 -6.33
N PHE A 50 3.09 -12.89 -5.80
CA PHE A 50 3.32 -13.47 -4.47
C PHE A 50 2.78 -12.62 -3.30
N LYS A 51 2.43 -11.35 -3.54
CA LYS A 51 1.84 -10.44 -2.53
C LYS A 51 0.31 -10.37 -2.59
N GLN A 52 -0.32 -10.89 -3.65
CA GLN A 52 -1.77 -10.74 -3.87
C GLN A 52 -2.61 -11.25 -2.68
N ASP A 53 -2.28 -12.41 -2.12
CA ASP A 53 -3.01 -12.98 -0.99
C ASP A 53 -2.85 -12.17 0.30
N VAL A 54 -1.67 -11.59 0.52
CA VAL A 54 -1.41 -10.72 1.69
C VAL A 54 -2.23 -9.44 1.56
N TYR A 55 -2.24 -8.84 0.37
CA TYR A 55 -3.04 -7.64 0.08
C TYR A 55 -4.54 -7.92 0.24
N ARG A 56 -5.04 -9.03 -0.32
CA ARG A 56 -6.46 -9.42 -0.19
C ARG A 56 -6.87 -9.56 1.28
N LYS A 57 -6.06 -10.20 2.12
CA LYS A 57 -6.33 -10.35 3.55
C LYS A 57 -6.33 -8.99 4.28
N ALA A 58 -5.33 -8.16 4.03
CA ALA A 58 -5.21 -6.85 4.66
C ALA A 58 -6.38 -5.92 4.28
N LEU A 59 -6.68 -5.81 2.98
CA LEU A 59 -7.76 -4.95 2.48
C LEU A 59 -9.13 -5.43 2.96
N ASN A 60 -9.41 -6.74 2.94
CA ASN A 60 -10.67 -7.28 3.49
C ASN A 60 -10.83 -6.99 4.99
N PHE A 61 -9.75 -7.09 5.76
CA PHE A 61 -9.79 -6.75 7.19
C PHE A 61 -10.11 -5.26 7.41
N LEU A 62 -9.50 -4.39 6.60
CA LEU A 62 -9.59 -2.94 6.71
C LEU A 62 -10.85 -2.34 6.07
N ALA A 63 -11.51 -3.04 5.14
CA ALA A 63 -12.64 -2.55 4.37
C ALA A 63 -13.79 -1.98 5.22
N ARG A 64 -14.02 -2.55 6.40
CA ARG A 64 -15.06 -2.10 7.34
C ARG A 64 -14.83 -0.68 7.90
N TYR A 65 -13.61 -0.15 7.74
CA TYR A 65 -13.22 1.18 8.21
C TYR A 65 -13.13 2.20 7.06
N VAL A 66 -13.37 1.77 5.82
CA VAL A 66 -13.39 2.65 4.65
C VAL A 66 -14.78 3.28 4.53
N GLY A 67 -14.88 4.60 4.69
CA GLY A 67 -16.12 5.35 4.49
C GLY A 67 -16.99 5.57 5.74
N ASN A 68 -16.52 5.18 6.93
CA ASN A 68 -17.04 5.69 8.21
C ASN A 68 -16.43 7.05 8.56
#